data_AF-A0A653MUI4-F1
#
_entry.id   AF-A0A653MUI4-F1
#
_cell.length_a   1.000
_cell.length_b   1.000
_cell.length_c   1.000
_cell.angle_alpha   90.00
_cell.angle_beta   90.00
_cell.angle_gamma   90.00
#
_symmetry.space_group_name_H-M   'P 1'
#
loop_
_entity.id
_entity.type
_entity.pdbx_description
1 polymer ?
#
loop_
_entity_poly.entity_id
_entity_poly.type
_entity_poly.pdbx_seq_one_letter_code
_entity_poly.pdbx_strand_id
1 'polypeptide(L)'
;MIRLNRPLKLRDVEIFSVMKDHRILCYVIIEDTRKPFTEEDRKLEPLCYMDEEDIQAILNVFHISIISDETLNEEDLTLVKSYFAEFVNNTNLTNFITREYVQKDLYAVDDEDDITFFNRMLRHIGSDEVKEFDDRNWIYLSQD
;
A
#
# COMPACT_ATOMS: atom_id res chain seq x y z
N MET A 1 -0.08 16.89 -10.52
CA MET A 1 -0.01 15.55 -11.15
C MET A 1 1.07 14.76 -10.45
N ILE A 2 0.73 13.62 -9.85
CA ILE A 2 1.72 12.74 -9.22
C ILE A 2 2.43 11.91 -10.28
N ARG A 3 3.66 11.48 -9.98
CA ARG A 3 4.39 10.47 -10.74
C ARG A 3 4.65 9.28 -9.82
N LEU A 4 4.54 8.08 -10.35
CA LEU A 4 4.84 6.87 -9.61
C LEU A 4 6.14 6.25 -10.11
N ASN A 5 6.98 5.86 -9.16
CA ASN A 5 8.02 4.88 -9.39
C ASN A 5 7.64 3.62 -8.60
N ARG A 6 7.76 2.43 -9.19
CA ARG A 6 7.39 1.15 -8.55
C ARG A 6 8.65 0.33 -8.27
N PRO A 7 9.40 0.64 -7.19
CA PRO A 7 10.69 0.01 -6.95
C PRO A 7 10.64 -1.44 -6.43
N LEU A 8 9.55 -1.87 -5.78
CA LEU A 8 9.37 -3.28 -5.38
C LEU A 8 8.17 -3.89 -6.11
N LYS A 9 8.39 -5.05 -6.73
CA LYS A 9 7.37 -5.81 -7.47
C LYS A 9 7.42 -7.28 -7.10
N LEU A 10 6.60 -7.68 -6.14
CA LEU A 10 6.40 -9.08 -5.77
C LEU A 10 4.95 -9.46 -5.98
N ARG A 11 4.71 -10.78 -5.97
CA ARG A 11 3.39 -11.36 -6.26
C ARG A 11 2.32 -10.95 -5.24
N ASP A 12 2.71 -10.66 -4.01
CA ASP A 12 1.86 -10.36 -2.86
C ASP A 12 2.14 -8.99 -2.25
N VAL A 13 3.20 -8.30 -2.67
CA VAL A 13 3.52 -6.95 -2.21
C VAL A 13 4.12 -6.10 -3.32
N GLU A 14 3.61 -4.88 -3.47
CA GLU A 14 4.20 -3.84 -4.33
C GLU A 14 4.48 -2.59 -3.51
N ILE A 15 5.62 -1.93 -3.76
CA ILE A 15 5.94 -0.63 -3.16
C ILE A 15 6.06 0.40 -4.27
N PHE A 16 5.45 1.54 -4.04
CA PHE A 16 5.45 2.71 -4.91
C PHE A 16 6.06 3.89 -4.18
N SER A 17 6.96 4.60 -4.85
CA SER A 17 7.31 5.97 -4.48
C SER A 17 6.40 6.92 -5.23
N VAL A 18 5.66 7.76 -4.49
CA VAL A 18 4.79 8.79 -5.04
C VAL A 18 5.55 10.10 -5.05
N MET A 19 5.72 10.67 -6.25
CA MET A 19 6.44 11.91 -6.46
C MET A 19 5.48 13.05 -6.83
N LYS A 20 5.60 14.19 -6.13
CA LYS A 20 4.91 15.45 -6.45
C LYS A 20 5.94 16.58 -6.44
N ASP A 21 5.89 17.47 -7.42
CA ASP A 21 6.81 18.63 -7.51
C ASP A 21 8.30 18.27 -7.38
N HIS A 22 8.67 17.13 -7.98
CA HIS A 22 10.04 16.58 -8.03
C HIS A 22 10.60 16.13 -6.67
N ARG A 23 9.73 15.93 -5.68
CA ARG A 23 10.06 15.37 -4.37
C ARG A 23 9.21 14.15 -4.10
N ILE A 24 9.74 13.24 -3.28
CA ILE A 24 8.96 12.13 -2.77
C ILE A 24 7.94 12.71 -1.79
N LEU A 25 6.68 12.47 -2.08
CA LEU A 25 5.56 12.83 -1.22
C LEU A 25 5.35 11.75 -0.15
N CYS A 26 5.29 10.49 -0.58
CA CYS A 26 5.12 9.33 0.29
C CYS A 26 5.54 8.05 -0.43
N TYR A 27 5.64 6.97 0.33
CA TYR A 27 5.63 5.61 -0.20
C TYR A 27 4.24 5.00 0.00
N VAL A 28 3.81 4.18 -0.96
CA VAL A 28 2.57 3.39 -0.85
C VAL A 28 2.93 1.93 -0.99
N ILE A 29 2.53 1.12 -0.03
CA ILE A 29 2.68 -0.33 -0.01
C ILE A 29 1.31 -0.94 -0.26
N ILE A 30 1.21 -1.81 -1.25
CA ILE A 30 0.01 -2.58 -1.54
C ILE A 30 0.32 -4.04 -1.23
N GLU A 31 -0.45 -4.63 -0.31
CA GLU A 31 -0.36 -6.06 0.01
C GLU A 31 -1.62 -6.80 -0.43
N ASP A 32 -1.45 -7.89 -1.18
CA ASP A 32 -2.51 -8.83 -1.54
C ASP A 32 -2.61 -9.91 -0.46
N THR A 33 -3.60 -9.76 0.43
CA THR A 33 -3.75 -10.68 1.58
C THR A 33 -4.17 -12.09 1.17
N ARG A 34 -4.78 -12.24 -0.03
CA ARG A 34 -5.44 -13.47 -0.53
C ARG A 34 -6.43 -14.08 0.45
N LYS A 35 -6.99 -13.22 1.30
CA LYS A 35 -7.88 -13.60 2.38
C LYS A 35 -9.03 -12.60 2.45
N PRO A 36 -10.22 -13.03 2.91
CA PRO A 36 -11.27 -12.09 3.29
C PRO A 36 -10.79 -11.21 4.47
N PHE A 37 -11.54 -10.15 4.74
CA PHE A 37 -11.31 -9.27 5.89
C PHE A 37 -11.24 -10.04 7.22
N THR A 38 -10.47 -9.48 8.14
CA THR A 38 -10.55 -9.86 9.55
C THR A 38 -11.63 -9.04 10.27
N GLU A 39 -12.00 -9.45 11.48
CA GLU A 39 -12.90 -8.67 12.36
C GLU A 39 -12.37 -7.24 12.63
N GLU A 40 -11.06 -7.04 12.61
CA GLU A 40 -10.47 -5.71 12.79
C GLU A 40 -10.59 -4.85 11.52
N ASP A 41 -10.49 -5.46 10.34
CA ASP A 41 -10.61 -4.73 9.06
C ASP A 41 -12.04 -4.24 8.83
N ARG A 42 -13.05 -4.97 9.33
CA ARG A 42 -14.46 -4.55 9.30
C ARG A 42 -14.70 -3.19 9.99
N LYS A 43 -13.79 -2.74 10.85
CA LYS A 43 -13.90 -1.44 11.55
C LYS A 43 -13.31 -0.28 10.75
N LEU A 44 -12.67 -0.56 9.62
CA LEU A 44 -11.96 0.43 8.80
C LEU A 44 -12.77 0.80 7.55
N GLU A 45 -12.52 2.00 7.04
CA GLU A 45 -13.11 2.44 5.78
C GLU A 45 -12.54 1.66 4.59
N PRO A 46 -13.36 1.34 3.56
CA PRO A 46 -14.80 1.61 3.47
C PRO A 46 -15.67 0.51 4.10
N LEU A 47 -15.07 -0.58 4.60
CA LEU A 47 -15.76 -1.79 5.04
C LEU A 47 -16.75 -1.55 6.19
N CYS A 48 -16.46 -0.60 7.07
CA CYS A 48 -17.34 -0.24 8.19
C CYS A 48 -18.72 0.31 7.76
N TYR A 49 -18.88 0.64 6.48
CA TYR A 49 -20.15 1.12 5.90
C TYR A 49 -20.88 0.05 5.08
N MET A 50 -20.28 -1.12 4.87
CA MET A 50 -20.87 -2.20 4.09
C MET A 50 -21.77 -3.07 4.96
N ASP A 51 -22.79 -3.69 4.36
CA ASP A 51 -23.60 -4.68 5.07
C ASP A 51 -22.91 -6.05 5.12
N GLU A 52 -23.42 -6.94 5.98
CA GLU A 52 -22.79 -8.24 6.21
C GLU A 52 -22.83 -9.15 4.96
N GLU A 53 -23.83 -8.98 4.09
CA GLU A 53 -23.95 -9.79 2.87
C GLU A 53 -22.88 -9.40 1.85
N ASP A 54 -22.73 -8.09 1.60
CA ASP A 54 -21.71 -7.53 0.73
C ASP A 54 -20.31 -7.80 1.26
N ILE A 55 -20.13 -7.67 2.58
CA ILE A 55 -18.89 -8.07 3.25
C ILE A 55 -18.63 -9.54 2.91
N GLN A 56 -19.50 -10.48 3.29
CA GLN A 56 -19.27 -11.93 3.08
C GLN A 56 -18.99 -12.35 1.63
N ALA A 57 -19.39 -11.55 0.63
CA ALA A 57 -19.07 -11.79 -0.78
C ALA A 57 -17.60 -11.51 -1.16
N ILE A 58 -16.88 -10.68 -0.39
CA ILE A 58 -15.47 -10.36 -0.66
C ILE A 58 -14.58 -11.54 -0.26
N LEU A 59 -13.76 -11.98 -1.21
CA LEU A 59 -12.84 -13.09 -1.06
C LEU A 59 -11.39 -12.65 -0.86
N ASN A 60 -11.09 -11.38 -1.19
CA ASN A 60 -9.75 -10.84 -1.08
C ASN A 60 -9.77 -9.36 -0.69
N VAL A 61 -8.88 -8.96 0.22
CA VAL A 61 -8.69 -7.56 0.60
C VAL A 61 -7.27 -7.13 0.31
N PHE A 62 -7.11 -5.98 -0.35
CA PHE A 62 -5.82 -5.32 -0.50
C PHE A 62 -5.58 -4.38 0.67
N HIS A 63 -4.40 -4.47 1.29
CA HIS A 63 -3.99 -3.48 2.29
C HIS A 63 -3.16 -2.41 1.61
N ILE A 64 -3.60 -1.16 1.69
CA ILE A 64 -2.91 0.00 1.14
C ILE A 64 -2.33 0.78 2.32
N SER A 65 -1.01 0.74 2.50
CA SER A 65 -0.32 1.49 3.55
C SER A 65 0.39 2.69 2.94
N ILE A 66 -0.01 3.90 3.35
CA ILE A 66 0.61 5.16 2.95
C ILE A 66 1.60 5.56 4.04
N ILE A 67 2.88 5.65 3.70
CA ILE A 67 3.98 5.97 4.61
C ILE A 67 4.64 7.28 4.17
N SER A 68 4.78 8.22 5.10
CA SER A 68 5.50 9.49 4.90
C SER A 68 6.38 9.83 6.10
N ASP A 69 7.33 10.74 5.93
CA ASP A 69 8.19 11.23 7.02
C ASP A 69 7.45 12.14 8.01
N GLU A 70 6.46 12.86 7.50
CA GLU A 70 5.54 13.71 8.25
C GLU A 70 4.09 13.42 7.82
N THR A 71 3.10 13.80 8.65
CA THR A 71 1.69 13.68 8.26
C THR A 71 1.43 14.47 6.98
N LEU A 72 0.90 13.81 5.95
CA LEU A 72 0.48 14.48 4.72
C LEU A 72 -0.63 15.50 5.03
N ASN A 73 -0.62 16.61 4.30
CA ASN A 73 -1.78 17.51 4.34
C ASN A 73 -3.01 16.82 3.71
N GLU A 74 -4.20 17.31 4.04
CA GLU A 74 -5.47 16.70 3.64
C GLU A 74 -5.63 16.59 2.12
N GLU A 75 -5.17 17.58 1.36
CA GLU A 75 -5.23 17.59 -0.10
C GLU A 75 -4.37 16.47 -0.69
N ASP A 76 -3.11 16.36 -0.25
CA ASP A 76 -2.17 15.34 -0.70
C ASP A 76 -2.60 13.94 -0.29
N LEU A 77 -3.07 13.79 0.94
CA LEU A 77 -3.59 12.53 1.43
C LEU A 77 -4.82 12.08 0.61
N THR A 78 -5.77 12.98 0.37
CA THR A 78 -6.97 12.70 -0.43
C THR A 78 -6.58 12.31 -1.86
N LEU A 79 -5.61 13.01 -2.45
CA LEU A 79 -5.10 12.71 -3.78
C LEU A 79 -4.50 11.30 -3.85
N VAL A 80 -3.64 10.93 -2.91
CA VAL A 80 -3.01 9.61 -2.86
C VAL A 80 -4.04 8.50 -2.61
N LYS A 81 -4.93 8.68 -1.62
CA LYS A 81 -6.01 7.72 -1.32
C LYS A 81 -6.89 7.46 -2.53
N SER A 82 -7.37 8.53 -3.17
CA SER A 82 -8.28 8.42 -4.32
C SER A 82 -7.60 7.73 -5.50
N TYR A 83 -6.34 8.09 -5.77
CA TYR A 83 -5.57 7.44 -6.85
C TYR A 83 -5.43 5.94 -6.61
N PHE A 84 -4.96 5.53 -5.42
CA PHE A 84 -4.70 4.12 -5.16
C PHE A 84 -5.97 3.28 -4.97
N ALA A 85 -7.07 3.89 -4.54
CA ALA A 85 -8.39 3.27 -4.52
C ALA A 85 -8.86 2.85 -5.92
N GLU A 86 -8.61 3.69 -6.94
CA GLU A 86 -8.92 3.39 -8.34
C GLU A 86 -7.89 2.45 -8.98
N PHE A 87 -6.67 2.43 -8.45
CA PHE A 87 -5.54 1.69 -9.00
C PHE A 87 -5.56 0.19 -8.66
N VAL A 88 -6.02 -0.16 -7.46
CA VAL A 88 -6.20 -1.57 -7.07
C VAL A 88 -7.42 -2.17 -7.77
N ASN A 89 -7.36 -3.46 -8.11
CA ASN A 89 -8.45 -4.14 -8.80
C ASN A 89 -9.65 -4.38 -7.85
N ASN A 90 -10.49 -3.37 -7.69
CA ASN A 90 -11.72 -3.45 -6.90
C ASN A 90 -12.84 -4.06 -7.76
N THR A 91 -13.35 -5.22 -7.35
CA THR A 91 -14.40 -5.98 -8.02
C THR A 91 -15.48 -6.34 -7.00
N ASN A 92 -16.55 -7.00 -7.43
CA ASN A 92 -17.54 -7.52 -6.48
C ASN A 92 -17.00 -8.62 -5.53
N LEU A 93 -15.78 -9.11 -5.74
CA LEU A 93 -15.14 -10.15 -4.93
C LEU A 93 -13.85 -9.67 -4.24
N THR A 94 -13.43 -8.44 -4.49
CA THR A 94 -12.20 -7.87 -3.94
C THR A 94 -12.48 -6.49 -3.36
N ASN A 95 -11.83 -6.12 -2.27
CA ASN A 95 -11.93 -4.77 -1.71
C ASN A 95 -10.57 -4.31 -1.20
N PHE A 96 -10.48 -3.11 -0.64
CA PHE A 96 -9.24 -2.60 -0.05
C PHE A 96 -9.51 -1.85 1.26
N ILE A 97 -8.48 -1.75 2.08
CA ILE A 97 -8.44 -0.85 3.23
C ILE A 97 -7.20 0.04 3.12
N THR A 98 -7.32 1.27 3.60
CA THR A 98 -6.20 2.21 3.58
C THR A 98 -5.80 2.61 4.99
N ARG A 99 -4.50 2.58 5.28
CA ARG A 99 -3.91 3.02 6.55
C ARG A 99 -2.77 3.99 6.29
N GLU A 100 -2.61 4.92 7.23
CA GLU A 100 -1.59 5.95 7.18
C GLU A 100 -0.56 5.74 8.29
N TYR A 101 0.69 5.96 7.96
CA TYR A 101 1.81 5.77 8.87
C TYR A 101 2.80 6.91 8.70
N VAL A 102 3.24 7.46 9.83
CA VAL A 102 4.33 8.43 9.87
C VAL A 102 5.59 7.71 10.36
N GLN A 103 6.65 7.77 9.56
CA GLN A 103 7.95 7.21 9.89
C GLN A 103 9.02 8.29 9.75
N LYS A 104 9.45 8.86 10.87
CA LYS A 104 10.47 9.94 10.88
C LYS A 104 11.73 9.52 10.15
N ASP A 105 12.36 10.48 9.49
CA ASP A 105 13.62 10.34 8.76
C ASP A 105 13.54 9.32 7.60
N LEU A 106 12.33 9.03 7.11
CA LEU A 106 12.11 8.08 6.01
C LEU A 106 13.02 8.34 4.81
N TYR A 107 13.18 9.60 4.42
CA TYR A 107 13.96 10.01 3.25
C TYR A 107 15.43 10.34 3.55
N ALA A 108 15.82 10.36 4.83
CA ALA A 108 17.15 10.79 5.25
C ALA A 108 18.18 9.65 5.31
N VAL A 109 17.73 8.42 5.06
CA VAL A 109 18.60 7.24 5.12
C VAL A 109 19.07 6.87 3.72
N ASP A 110 20.39 6.93 3.55
CA ASP A 110 21.09 6.37 2.40
C ASP A 110 21.34 4.89 2.71
N ASP A 111 20.30 4.08 2.57
CA ASP A 111 20.44 2.63 2.71
C ASP A 111 21.25 2.12 1.50
N GLU A 112 22.39 1.48 1.76
CA GLU A 112 23.28 0.95 0.72
C GLU A 112 22.61 -0.15 -0.14
N ASP A 113 21.49 -0.72 0.33
CA ASP A 113 20.69 -1.76 -0.34
C ASP A 113 19.18 -1.47 -0.22
N ASP A 114 18.49 -1.47 -1.37
CA ASP A 114 17.04 -1.23 -1.53
C ASP A 114 16.18 -2.18 -0.68
N ILE A 115 16.58 -3.45 -0.47
CA ILE A 115 15.84 -4.40 0.39
C ILE A 115 15.80 -3.90 1.83
N THR A 116 16.93 -3.39 2.34
CA THR A 116 17.03 -2.93 3.73
C THR A 116 16.08 -1.77 3.96
N PHE A 117 16.02 -0.85 3.00
CA PHE A 117 15.08 0.26 3.00
C PHE A 117 13.62 -0.22 2.99
N PHE A 118 13.25 -1.13 2.08
CA PHE A 118 11.88 -1.66 2.01
C PHE A 118 11.48 -2.43 3.27
N ASN A 119 12.34 -3.30 3.79
CA ASN A 119 12.08 -4.03 5.03
C ASN A 119 11.97 -3.12 6.25
N ARG A 120 12.62 -1.95 6.25
CA ARG A 120 12.40 -0.94 7.30
C ARG A 120 10.97 -0.42 7.28
N MET A 121 10.42 -0.14 6.10
CA MET A 121 9.02 0.29 5.97
C MET A 121 8.03 -0.83 6.29
N LEU A 122 8.27 -2.04 5.79
CA LEU A 122 7.41 -3.21 6.04
C LEU A 122 7.29 -3.52 7.54
N ARG A 123 8.42 -3.53 8.27
CA ARG A 123 8.41 -3.68 9.73
C ARG A 123 7.62 -2.58 10.44
N HIS A 124 7.72 -1.34 9.97
CA HIS A 124 7.02 -0.21 10.58
C HIS A 124 5.50 -0.35 10.50
N ILE A 125 4.99 -0.92 9.41
CA ILE A 125 3.56 -1.18 9.22
C ILE A 125 3.10 -2.53 9.80
N GLY A 126 4.02 -3.35 10.31
CA GLY A 126 3.74 -4.68 10.85
C GLY A 126 3.57 -5.76 9.78
N SER A 127 4.13 -5.55 8.59
CA SER A 127 4.14 -6.51 7.47
C SER A 127 5.36 -7.44 7.53
N ASP A 128 5.30 -8.54 6.77
CA ASP A 128 6.37 -9.51 6.63
C ASP A 128 7.55 -8.94 5.83
N GLU A 129 8.77 -9.30 6.22
CA GLU A 129 9.99 -8.88 5.51
C GLU A 129 10.18 -9.65 4.20
N VAL A 130 10.65 -8.93 3.18
CA VAL A 130 11.11 -9.51 1.91
C VAL A 130 12.53 -10.04 2.08
N LYS A 131 12.73 -11.32 1.77
CA LYS A 131 14.02 -12.00 1.95
C LYS A 131 14.95 -11.85 0.76
N GLU A 132 14.43 -11.92 -0.47
CA GLU A 132 15.21 -11.83 -1.71
C GLU A 132 14.37 -11.21 -2.84
N PHE A 133 14.99 -10.39 -3.70
CA PHE A 133 14.40 -9.99 -4.98
C PHE A 133 14.53 -11.15 -5.96
N ASP A 134 13.43 -11.82 -6.30
CA ASP A 134 13.41 -12.78 -7.40
C ASP A 134 12.76 -12.15 -8.64
N ASP A 135 13.60 -11.58 -9.50
CA ASP A 135 13.19 -10.94 -10.76
C ASP A 135 12.45 -11.88 -11.73
N ARG A 136 12.47 -13.20 -11.47
CA ARG A 136 11.80 -14.21 -12.31
C ARG A 136 10.33 -14.42 -11.95
N ASN A 137 9.85 -13.88 -10.84
CA ASN A 137 8.51 -14.10 -10.29
C ASN A 137 7.62 -12.84 -10.27
N TRP A 138 7.94 -11.84 -11.10
CA TRP A 138 7.13 -10.62 -11.25
C TRP A 138 5.73 -10.98 -11.77
N ILE A 139 4.75 -10.97 -10.89
CA ILE A 139 3.32 -11.11 -11.19
C ILE A 139 2.67 -9.82 -10.69
N TYR A 140 1.90 -9.18 -11.57
CA TYR A 140 1.34 -7.85 -11.35
C TYR A 140 0.17 -7.89 -10.36
N LEU A 141 0.18 -7.02 -9.35
CA LEU A 141 -1.00 -6.75 -8.50
C LEU A 141 -1.80 -5.52 -8.98
N SER A 142 -1.14 -4.60 -9.69
CA SER A 142 -1.73 -3.36 -10.18
C SER A 142 -1.64 -3.20 -11.69
N GLN A 143 -2.54 -2.39 -12.26
CA GLN A 143 -2.57 -2.10 -13.70
C GLN A 143 -1.36 -1.23 -14.13
N ASP A 144 -0.98 -1.32 -15.41
CA ASP A 144 0.06 -0.48 -16.05
C ASP A 144 -0.46 0.93 -16.33
#